data_AF-A0A2N2M1C3-F1
#
_entry.id   AF-A0A2N2M1C3-F1
#
_cell.length_a   1.000
_cell.length_b   1.000
_cell.length_c   1.000
_cell.angle_alpha   90.00
_cell.angle_beta   90.00
_cell.angle_gamma   90.00
#
_symmetry.space_group_name_H-M   'P 1'
#
loop_
_entity.id
_entity.type
_entity.pdbx_description
1 polymer ?
#
loop_
_entity_poly.entity_id
_entity_poly.type
_entity_poly.pdbx_seq_one_letter_code
_entity_poly.pdbx_strand_id
1 'polypeptide(L)' 'MPLYIGMSAETGNVWNKRADINFDSLILAGSVFIGTKTFLGPIYLAYGQAQRSHSSVYLYLGQRF' A
#
# COMPACT_ATOMS: atom_id res chain seq x y z
N MET A 1 23.54 7.43 -0.60
CA MET A 1 22.63 6.35 -0.15
C MET A 1 21.72 6.00 -1.32
N PRO A 2 21.51 4.72 -1.65
CA PRO A 2 20.63 4.37 -2.77
C PRO A 2 19.18 4.77 -2.45
N LEU A 3 18.54 5.44 -3.40
CA LEU A 3 17.12 5.73 -3.38
C LEU A 3 16.38 4.62 -4.12
N TYR A 4 15.33 4.10 -3.50
CA TYR A 4 14.43 3.11 -4.06
C TYR A 4 13.09 3.78 -4.35
N ILE A 5 12.50 3.42 -5.47
CA ILE A 5 11.14 3.80 -5.84
C ILE A 5 10.40 2.53 -6.22
N GLY A 6 9.13 2.44 -5.84
CA GLY A 6 8.26 1.35 -6.24
C GLY A 6 6.82 1.78 -6.25
N MET A 7 6.00 0.92 -6.81
CA MET A 7 4.56 1.09 -6.90
C MET A 7 3.87 -0.26 -6.73
N SER A 8 2.61 -0.22 -6.30
CA SER A 8 1.75 -1.39 -6.15
C SER A 8 0.39 -1.11 -6.76
N ALA A 9 -0.26 -2.15 -7.26
CA ALA A 9 -1.64 -2.14 -7.70
C ALA A 9 -2.32 -3.40 -7.15
N GLU A 10 -3.44 -3.22 -6.46
CA GLU A 10 -4.11 -4.24 -5.67
C GLU A 10 -5.61 -4.16 -5.94
N THR A 11 -6.30 -5.30 -6.01
CA THR A 11 -7.75 -5.35 -6.13
C THR A 11 -8.31 -6.42 -5.20
N GLY A 12 -9.36 -6.09 -4.45
CA GLY A 12 -9.91 -6.99 -3.45
C GLY A 12 -11.13 -6.42 -2.75
N ASN A 13 -11.82 -7.25 -1.98
CA ASN A 13 -12.86 -6.84 -1.05
C ASN A 13 -13.02 -7.94 0.03
N VAL A 14 -13.81 -7.66 1.06
CA VAL A 14 -14.13 -8.59 2.15
C VAL A 14 -15.64 -8.84 2.21
N TRP A 15 -16.04 -10.08 2.45
CA TRP A 15 -17.45 -10.50 2.47
C TRP A 15 -17.75 -11.38 3.67
N ASN A 16 -18.96 -11.26 4.21
CA ASN A 16 -19.39 -12.04 5.38
C ASN A 16 -19.85 -13.46 5.01
N LYS A 17 -20.45 -13.65 3.82
CA LYS A 17 -20.88 -14.97 3.32
C LYS A 17 -20.27 -15.24 1.95
N ARG A 18 -20.04 -16.51 1.66
CA ARG A 18 -19.50 -16.95 0.36
C ARG A 18 -20.43 -16.60 -0.82
N ALA A 19 -21.73 -16.58 -0.58
CA ALA A 19 -22.72 -16.21 -1.60
C ALA A 19 -22.66 -14.72 -1.98
N ASP A 20 -22.06 -13.86 -1.15
CA ASP A 20 -21.93 -12.42 -1.41
C ASP A 20 -20.69 -12.08 -2.26
N ILE A 21 -19.83 -13.07 -2.56
CA ILE A 21 -18.61 -12.85 -3.35
C ILE A 21 -19.00 -12.39 -4.76
N ASN A 22 -18.63 -11.15 -5.08
CA ASN A 22 -18.94 -10.52 -6.36
C ASN A 22 -17.75 -9.69 -6.86
N PHE A 23 -17.33 -9.94 -8.10
CA PHE A 23 -16.25 -9.21 -8.77
C PHE A 23 -16.58 -7.74 -9.03
N ASP A 24 -17.86 -7.40 -9.20
CA ASP A 24 -18.31 -6.01 -9.39
C ASP A 24 -18.09 -5.16 -8.13
N SER A 25 -18.06 -5.80 -6.96
CA SER A 25 -17.83 -5.14 -5.68
C SER A 25 -16.35 -5.00 -5.33
N LEU A 26 -15.41 -5.37 -6.19
CA LEU A 26 -13.99 -5.26 -5.92
C LEU A 26 -13.55 -3.80 -5.77
N ILE A 27 -12.67 -3.56 -4.81
CA ILE A 27 -12.05 -2.26 -4.57
C ILE A 27 -10.67 -2.32 -5.20
N LEU A 28 -10.43 -1.51 -6.23
CA LEU A 28 -9.09 -1.26 -6.75
C LEU A 28 -8.36 -0.25 -5.87
N ALA A 29 -7.09 -0.52 -5.60
CA ALA A 29 -6.18 0.37 -4.91
C ALA A 29 -4.82 0.36 -5.61
N GLY A 30 -4.08 1.45 -5.45
CA GLY A 30 -2.71 1.56 -5.89
C GLY A 30 -1.90 2.40 -4.93
N SER A 31 -0.60 2.16 -4.87
CA SER A 31 0.30 2.96 -4.05
C SER A 31 1.61 3.22 -4.75
N VAL A 32 2.26 4.32 -4.37
CA VAL A 32 3.65 4.63 -4.73
C VAL A 32 4.45 4.78 -3.46
N PHE A 33 5.70 4.36 -3.49
CA PHE A 33 6.59 4.47 -2.34
C PHE A 33 8.01 4.80 -2.76
N ILE A 34 8.65 5.59 -1.91
CA ILE A 34 10.07 5.91 -2.01
C ILE A 34 10.74 5.49 -0.71
N GLY A 35 12.00 5.05 -0.80
CA GLY A 35 12.75 4.68 0.38
C GLY A 35 14.24 4.89 0.21
N THR A 36 14.92 5.12 1.32
CA THR A 36 16.38 5.26 1.34
C THR A 36 16.94 4.62 2.59
N LYS A 37 18.16 4.10 2.50
CA LYS A 37 18.87 3.59 3.67
C LYS A 37 19.45 4.77 4.44
N THR A 38 19.13 4.91 5.73
CA THR A 38 19.71 5.94 6.62
C THR A 38 20.63 5.33 7.68
N PHE A 39 21.34 6.15 8.45
CA PHE A 39 22.14 5.70 9.60
C PHE A 39 21.28 4.96 10.65
N LEU A 40 20.03 5.38 10.83
CA LEU A 40 19.08 4.80 11.79
C LEU A 40 18.34 3.57 11.24
N GLY A 41 18.62 3.15 10.00
CA GLY A 41 17.90 2.09 9.28
C GLY A 41 17.18 2.60 8.03
N PRO A 42 16.53 1.71 7.26
CA PRO A 42 15.81 2.12 6.06
C PRO A 42 14.55 2.91 6.43
N ILE A 43 14.32 3.99 5.68
CA ILE A 43 13.11 4.81 5.75
C ILE A 43 12.33 4.59 4.47
N TYR A 44 11.02 4.39 4.58
CA TYR A 44 10.10 4.37 3.44
C TYR A 44 8.94 5.31 3.69
N LEU A 45 8.57 6.07 2.67
CA LEU A 45 7.36 6.88 2.62
C LEU A 45 6.51 6.36 1.48
N ALA A 46 5.24 6.07 1.76
CA ALA A 46 4.29 5.58 0.77
C ALA A 46 3.00 6.40 0.79
N TYR A 47 2.41 6.55 -0.38
CA TYR A 47 1.08 7.12 -0.56
C TYR A 47 0.21 6.11 -1.30
N GLY A 48 -0.93 5.78 -0.72
CA GLY A 48 -1.91 4.84 -1.26
C GLY A 48 -3.22 5.56 -1.59
N GLN A 49 -3.83 5.13 -2.69
CA GLN A 49 -5.14 5.57 -3.15
C GLN A 49 -5.99 4.36 -3.50
N ALA A 50 -7.20 4.32 -2.97
CA ALA A 50 -8.20 3.32 -3.27
C ALA A 50 -9.47 3.96 -3.82
N GLN A 51 -10.29 3.15 -4.50
CA GLN A 51 -11.62 3.56 -4.92
C GLN A 51 -12.44 4.07 -3.71
N ARG A 52 -13.50 4.82 -4.01
CA ARG A 52 -14.38 5.46 -3.00
C ARG A 52 -13.67 6.54 -2.17
N SER A 53 -12.67 7.22 -2.77
CA SER A 53 -11.96 8.36 -2.17
C SER A 53 -11.19 8.05 -0.89
N HIS A 54 -10.73 6.80 -0.73
CA HIS A 54 -9.91 6.41 0.41
C HIS A 54 -8.43 6.59 0.09
N SER A 55 -7.77 7.50 0.81
CA SER A 55 -6.32 7.72 0.71
C SER A 55 -5.63 7.32 1.99
N SER A 56 -4.35 6.96 1.91
CA SER A 56 -3.53 6.69 3.10
C SER A 56 -2.08 7.09 2.86
N VAL A 57 -1.42 7.56 3.92
CA VAL A 57 0.01 7.90 3.92
C VAL A 57 0.67 7.02 4.96
N TYR A 58 1.79 6.38 4.60
CA TYR A 58 2.53 5.49 5.47
C TYR A 58 3.99 5.93 5.57
N LEU A 59 4.49 6.04 6.80
CA LEU A 59 5.90 6.22 7.08
C LEU A 59 6.41 4.98 7.81
N TYR A 60 7.54 4.45 7.33
CA TYR A 60 8.21 3.33 7.97
C TYR A 60 9.67 3.71 8.25
N LEU A 61 10.13 3.43 9.47
CA LEU A 61 11.49 3.68 9.94
C LEU A 61 11.96 2.44 10.71
N GLY A 62 13.06 1.81 10.29
CA GLY A 62 13.71 0.71 11.02
C GLY A 62 13.84 -0.58 10.20
N GLN A 63 14.24 -1.69 10.84
CA GLN A 63 14.38 -2.99 10.19
C GLN A 63 13.07 -3.79 10.35
N ARG A 64 12.53 -4.33 9.25
CA ARG A 64 11.40 -5.29 9.32
C ARG A 64 11.99 -6.62 9.80
N PHE A 65 11.51 -7.13 10.92
CA PHE A 65 11.84 -8.46 11.45
C PHE A 65 11.05 -9.52 10.70
#